data_AF-A0A354XUB5-F1
#
_entry.id   AF-A0A354XUB5-F1
#
_cell.length_a   1.000
_cell.length_b   1.000
_cell.length_c   1.000
_cell.angle_alpha   90.00
_cell.angle_beta   90.00
_cell.angle_gamma   90.00
#
_symmetry.space_group_name_H-M   'P 1'
#
loop_
_entity.id
_entity.type
_entity.pdbx_description
1 polymer ?
#
loop_
_entity_poly.entity_id
_entity_poly.type
_entity_poly.pdbx_seq_one_letter_code
_entity_poly.pdbx_strand_id
1 'polypeptide(L)'
;MKYILNFLFLLFCSFSISAQTDTYNGWIDKSAKFIENNRLDSAAVALQKAMRLDPANENNAVLLLNLGILQRQLRQTDDAYISFTASLG
;
A
#
# COMPACT_ATOMS: atom_id res chain seq x y z
N MET A 1 -0.15 33.43 32.00
CA MET A 1 1.04 32.74 31.47
C MET A 1 1.01 31.22 31.68
N LYS A 2 0.86 30.70 32.92
CA LYS A 2 0.82 29.24 33.19
C LYS A 2 -0.26 28.46 32.43
N TYR A 3 -1.47 29.01 32.30
CA TYR A 3 -2.57 28.33 31.61
C TYR A 3 -2.42 28.28 30.08
N ILE A 4 -1.71 29.26 29.49
CA ILE A 4 -1.44 29.30 28.04
C ILE A 4 -0.43 28.20 27.67
N LEU A 5 0.59 27.98 28.52
CA LEU A 5 1.57 26.92 28.31
C LEU A 5 0.94 25.53 28.45
N ASN A 6 0.03 25.33 29.41
CA ASN A 6 -0.73 24.08 29.57
C ASN A 6 -1.73 23.83 28.42
N PHE A 7 -2.35 24.88 27.89
CA PHE A 7 -3.24 24.79 26.74
C PHE A 7 -2.49 24.41 25.45
N LEU A 8 -1.29 24.97 25.25
CA LEU A 8 -0.42 24.64 24.12
C LEU A 8 0.10 23.18 24.20
N PHE A 9 0.36 22.67 25.40
CA PHE A 9 0.79 21.29 25.63
C PHE A 9 -0.31 20.25 25.33
N LEU A 10 -1.58 20.56 25.62
CA LEU A 10 -2.73 19.71 25.30
C LEU A 10 -3.02 19.63 23.78
N LEU A 11 -2.72 20.69 23.04
CA LEU A 11 -2.87 20.76 21.57
C LEU A 11 -1.82 19.92 20.83
N PHE A 12 -0.60 19.78 21.38
CA PHE A 12 0.44 18.93 20.79
C PHE A 12 0.14 17.43 20.95
N CYS A 13 -0.51 17.02 22.05
CA CYS A 13 -0.85 15.60 22.27
C CYS A 13 -1.94 15.08 21.33
N SER A 14 -2.83 15.95 20.83
CA SER A 14 -3.90 15.56 19.90
C SER A 14 -3.43 15.42 18.45
N PHE A 15 -2.19 15.83 18.15
CA PHE A 15 -1.54 15.59 16.85
C PHE A 15 -0.65 14.33 16.88
N SER A 16 -0.88 13.41 17.82
CA SER A 16 -0.45 12.01 17.67
C SER A 16 -1.30 11.34 16.59
N ILE A 17 -1.23 11.90 15.37
CA ILE A 17 -1.69 11.29 14.14
C ILE A 17 -1.06 9.92 14.13
N SER A 18 -1.93 8.91 14.11
CA SER A 18 -1.62 7.51 13.85
C SER A 18 -0.43 7.42 12.89
N ALA A 19 0.75 7.19 13.46
CA ALA A 19 1.91 6.77 12.69
C ALA A 19 1.63 5.32 12.33
N GLN A 20 0.72 5.10 11.37
CA GLN A 20 0.50 3.79 10.80
C GLN A 20 1.78 3.48 10.02
N THR A 21 2.72 2.80 10.68
CA THR A 21 3.93 2.31 10.03
C THR A 21 3.48 1.53 8.81
N ASP A 22 3.95 1.95 7.65
CA ASP A 22 3.67 1.32 6.37
C ASP A 22 4.39 -0.02 6.32
N THR A 23 3.77 -1.08 6.84
CA THR A 23 4.29 -2.45 6.83
C THR A 23 3.93 -3.15 5.51
N TYR A 24 4.65 -4.23 5.19
CA TYR A 24 4.35 -5.08 4.05
C TYR A 24 2.86 -5.50 4.01
N ASN A 25 2.36 -6.09 5.09
CA ASN A 25 0.95 -6.48 5.21
C ASN A 25 0.00 -5.28 5.22
N GLY A 26 0.41 -4.15 5.81
CA GLY A 26 -0.39 -2.93 5.79
C GLY A 26 -0.64 -2.38 4.39
N TRP A 27 0.33 -2.52 3.47
CA TRP A 27 0.13 -2.19 2.06
C TRP A 27 -0.76 -3.18 1.32
N ILE A 28 -0.70 -4.47 1.66
CA ILE A 28 -1.63 -5.48 1.13
C ILE A 28 -3.06 -5.15 1.56
N ASP A 29 -3.29 -4.82 2.83
CA ASP A 29 -4.61 -4.43 3.34
C ASP A 29 -5.13 -3.15 2.64
N LYS A 30 -4.24 -2.18 2.41
CA LYS A 30 -4.58 -0.97 1.64
C LYS A 30 -4.98 -1.32 0.20
N SER A 31 -4.27 -2.25 -0.44
CA SER A 31 -4.63 -2.73 -1.78
C SER A 31 -6.02 -3.35 -1.79
N ALA A 32 -6.33 -4.24 -0.84
CA ALA A 32 -7.64 -4.86 -0.73
C ALA A 32 -8.76 -3.81 -0.58
N LYS A 33 -8.57 -2.82 0.32
CA LYS A 33 -9.51 -1.70 0.47
C LYS A 33 -9.67 -0.87 -0.81
N PHE A 34 -8.60 -0.68 -1.58
CA PHE A 34 -8.69 0.03 -2.85
C PHE A 34 -9.45 -0.78 -3.90
N ILE A 35 -9.30 -2.11 -3.93
CA ILE A 35 -10.10 -3.00 -4.79
C ILE A 35 -11.58 -2.92 -4.42
N GLU A 36 -11.93 -3.01 -3.13
CA GLU A 36 -13.30 -2.89 -2.64
C GLU A 36 -13.97 -1.56 -3.06
N ASN A 37 -13.17 -0.49 -3.15
CA ASN A 37 -13.61 0.83 -3.58
C ASN A 37 -13.43 1.08 -5.10
N ASN A 38 -13.20 0.03 -5.90
CA ASN A 38 -12.99 0.10 -7.35
C ASN A 38 -11.87 1.08 -7.79
N ARG A 39 -10.87 1.29 -6.94
CA ARG A 39 -9.69 2.14 -7.18
C ARG A 39 -8.48 1.29 -7.54
N LEU A 40 -8.56 0.66 -8.70
CA LEU A 40 -7.60 -0.36 -9.14
C LEU A 40 -6.18 0.19 -9.35
N ASP A 41 -6.06 1.44 -9.77
CA ASP A 41 -4.80 2.18 -9.89
C ASP A 41 -4.08 2.30 -8.53
N SER A 42 -4.84 2.68 -7.50
CA SER A 42 -4.34 2.81 -6.13
C SER A 42 -3.97 1.45 -5.55
N ALA A 43 -4.76 0.41 -5.87
CA ALA A 43 -4.47 -0.97 -5.46
C ALA A 43 -3.13 -1.44 -6.04
N ALA A 44 -2.89 -1.23 -7.34
CA ALA A 44 -1.63 -1.58 -8.00
C ALA A 44 -0.43 -0.88 -7.33
N VAL A 45 -0.54 0.41 -7.05
CA VAL A 45 0.50 1.17 -6.34
C VAL A 45 0.75 0.63 -4.93
N ALA A 46 -0.30 0.21 -4.22
CA ALA A 46 -0.18 -0.37 -2.89
C ALA A 46 0.58 -1.70 -2.92
N LEU A 47 0.27 -2.62 -3.85
CA LEU A 47 1.02 -3.87 -4.02
C LEU A 47 2.50 -3.61 -4.35
N GLN A 48 2.79 -2.66 -5.23
CA GLN A 48 4.17 -2.28 -5.54
C GLN A 48 4.91 -1.73 -4.31
N LYS A 49 4.23 -1.01 -3.42
CA LYS A 49 4.83 -0.54 -2.17
C LYS A 49 5.10 -1.68 -1.20
N ALA A 50 4.20 -2.67 -1.08
CA ALA A 50 4.45 -3.88 -0.30
C ALA A 50 5.74 -4.58 -0.78
N MET A 51 5.82 -4.90 -2.08
CA MET A 51 6.99 -5.58 -2.65
C MET A 51 8.29 -4.77 -2.52
N ARG A 52 8.24 -3.43 -2.57
CA ARG A 52 9.43 -2.59 -2.34
C ARG A 52 9.93 -2.61 -0.90
N LEU A 53 9.06 -2.82 0.08
CA LEU A 53 9.47 -2.91 1.49
C LEU A 53 10.21 -4.21 1.80
N ASP A 54 9.80 -5.30 1.15
CA ASP A 54 10.45 -6.60 1.30
C ASP A 54 10.57 -7.30 -0.06
N PRO A 55 11.61 -6.93 -0.86
CA PRO A 55 11.77 -7.48 -2.20
C PRO A 55 12.04 -8.99 -2.24
N ALA A 56 12.57 -9.56 -1.15
CA ALA A 56 12.89 -10.97 -1.04
C ALA A 56 11.74 -11.80 -0.41
N ASN A 57 10.59 -11.18 -0.12
CA ASN A 57 9.46 -11.89 0.45
C ASN A 57 8.98 -12.99 -0.50
N GLU A 58 8.89 -14.22 0.01
CA GLU A 58 8.43 -15.38 -0.76
C GLU A 58 7.00 -15.21 -1.30
N ASN A 59 6.19 -14.36 -0.68
CA ASN A 59 4.82 -14.09 -1.11
C ASN A 59 4.76 -13.11 -2.29
N ASN A 60 5.88 -12.49 -2.71
CA ASN A 60 5.88 -11.51 -3.81
C ASN A 60 5.39 -12.11 -5.13
N ALA A 61 5.54 -13.42 -5.35
CA ALA A 61 4.98 -14.10 -6.52
C ALA A 61 3.44 -13.92 -6.60
N VAL A 62 2.73 -14.04 -5.48
CA VAL A 62 1.28 -13.84 -5.42
C VAL A 62 0.91 -12.37 -5.61
N LEU A 63 1.70 -11.45 -5.06
CA LEU A 63 1.48 -10.01 -5.23
C LEU A 63 1.69 -9.58 -6.68
N LEU A 64 2.68 -10.15 -7.38
CA LEU A 64 2.93 -9.93 -8.80
C LEU A 64 1.77 -10.45 -9.67
N LEU A 65 1.25 -11.65 -9.35
CA LEU A 65 0.07 -12.19 -10.03
C LEU A 65 -1.13 -11.24 -9.88
N ASN A 66 -1.40 -10.78 -8.66
CA ASN A 66 -2.49 -9.84 -8.39
C ASN A 66 -2.26 -8.48 -9.07
N LEU A 67 -1.02 -7.98 -9.08
CA LEU A 67 -0.65 -6.77 -9.81
C LEU A 67 -0.94 -6.91 -11.31
N GLY A 68 -0.60 -8.05 -11.91
CA GLY A 68 -0.91 -8.35 -13.31
C GLY A 68 -2.41 -8.36 -13.61
N ILE A 69 -3.24 -8.90 -12.70
CA ILE A 69 -4.72 -8.86 -12.81
C ILE A 69 -5.21 -7.41 -12.82
N LEU A 70 -4.74 -6.59 -11.88
CA LEU A 70 -5.12 -5.18 -11.79
C LEU A 70 -4.71 -4.40 -13.03
N GLN A 71 -3.46 -4.58 -13.50
CA GLN A 71 -2.94 -3.95 -14.71
C GLN A 71 -3.76 -4.35 -15.95
N ARG A 72 -4.16 -5.62 -16.07
CA ARG A 72 -5.03 -6.08 -17.16
C ARG A 72 -6.40 -5.41 -17.11
N GLN A 73 -7.00 -5.27 -15.92
CA GLN A 73 -8.27 -4.54 -15.75
C GLN A 73 -8.14 -3.06 -16.11
N LEU A 74 -6.98 -2.46 -15.84
CA LEU A 74 -6.62 -1.09 -16.22
C LEU A 74 -6.22 -0.93 -17.69
N ARG A 75 -6.25 -2.00 -18.50
CA ARG A 75 -5.79 -2.04 -19.90
C ARG A 75 -4.29 -1.72 -20.09
N GLN A 76 -3.48 -1.93 -19.05
CA GLN A 76 -2.03 -1.84 -19.07
C GLN A 76 -1.45 -3.21 -19.45
N THR A 77 -1.65 -3.63 -20.71
CA THR A 77 -1.38 -5.01 -21.14
C THR A 77 0.09 -5.39 -21.07
N ASP A 78 1.00 -4.49 -21.42
CA ASP A 78 2.44 -4.75 -21.39
C ASP A 78 2.96 -4.93 -19.96
N ASP A 79 2.54 -4.05 -19.05
CA ASP A 79 2.88 -4.15 -17.63
C ASP A 79 2.29 -5.42 -17.00
N ALA A 80 1.05 -5.78 -17.37
CA ALA A 80 0.40 -6.99 -16.90
C ALA A 80 1.19 -8.24 -17.33
N TYR A 81 1.67 -8.28 -18.58
CA TYR A 81 2.49 -9.37 -19.09
C TYR A 81 3.77 -9.53 -18.25
N ILE A 82 4.48 -8.43 -17.99
CA ILE A 82 5.69 -8.43 -17.16
C ILE A 82 5.40 -8.96 -15.76
N SER A 83 4.35 -8.46 -15.10
CA SER A 83 3.96 -8.90 -13.76
C SER A 83 3.57 -10.39 -13.72
N PHE A 84 2.82 -10.87 -14.71
CA PHE A 84 2.47 -12.29 -14.80
C PHE A 84 3.71 -13.17 -15.01
N THR A 85 4.61 -12.79 -15.91
CA THR A 85 5.84 -13.55 -16.13
C THR A 85 6.71 -13.58 -14.87
N ALA A 86 6.87 -12.44 -14.20
CA ALA A 86 7.62 -12.35 -12.95
C ALA A 86 6.99 -13.18 -11.81
N SER A 87 5.67 -13.39 -11.82
CA SER A 87 4.99 -14.21 -10.81
C SER A 87 5.28 -15.71 -10.90
N LEU A 88 5.85 -16.19 -12.02
CA LEU A 88 6.12 -17.61 -12.25
C LEU A 88 7.51 -18.08 -11.79
N GLY A 89 8.42 -17.15 -11.45
CA GLY A 89 9.81 -17.45 -11.07
C GLY A 89 10.80 -17.31 -12.20
#